data_AF-A0A8I0AIR2-F1
#
_entry.id   AF-A0A8I0AIR2-F1
#
_cell.length_a   1.000
_cell.length_b   1.000
_cell.length_c   1.000
_cell.angle_alpha   90.00
_cell.angle_beta   90.00
_cell.angle_gamma   90.00
#
_symmetry.space_group_name_H-M   'P 1'
#
loop_
_entity.id
_entity.type
_entity.pdbx_description
1 polymer ?
#
loop_
_entity_poly.entity_id
_entity_poly.type
_entity_poly.pdbx_seq_one_letter_code
_entity_poly.pdbx_strand_id
1 'polypeptide(L)'
;MPIDDQKIINRLLGVEPIRANSSLVSYQQRDRLYWTNIPGIELPKDRHINFQDYKDTDEEYCDKFIVNRTPSRERMWGDGNGECPNVTNREKINCITLKQDRWKNSGLIAYKDFCRYLTTRELEIGQTLPVGYTKGLSKNEAEDVIGDAWTADMIAHFFGYLKRDMEKKQEETK
;
A
#
# COMPACT_ATOMS: atom_id res chain seq x y z
N MET A 1 -6.85 -14.47 4.24
CA MET A 1 -7.67 -14.70 5.44
C MET A 1 -8.30 -16.09 5.31
N PRO A 2 -8.26 -16.94 6.34
CA PRO A 2 -8.97 -18.22 6.34
C PRO A 2 -10.47 -18.04 6.08
N ILE A 3 -11.07 -19.00 5.39
CA ILE A 3 -12.50 -18.95 5.02
C ILE A 3 -13.40 -18.93 6.26
N ASP A 4 -13.00 -19.64 7.32
CA ASP A 4 -13.81 -19.73 8.54
C ASP A 4 -13.83 -18.40 9.31
N ASP A 5 -12.70 -17.69 9.37
CA ASP A 5 -12.63 -16.34 9.93
C ASP A 5 -13.52 -15.38 9.14
N GLN A 6 -13.54 -15.49 7.80
CA GLN A 6 -14.44 -14.69 6.94
C GLN A 6 -15.90 -14.91 7.32
N LYS A 7 -16.32 -16.17 7.42
CA LYS A 7 -17.70 -16.54 7.75
C LYS A 7 -18.12 -16.02 9.12
N ILE A 8 -17.20 -16.03 10.10
CA ILE A 8 -17.46 -15.48 11.43
C ILE A 8 -17.74 -13.97 11.32
N ILE A 9 -16.90 -13.22 10.60
CA ILE A 9 -17.08 -11.77 10.43
C ILE A 9 -18.38 -11.48 9.67
N ASN A 10 -18.66 -12.20 8.59
CA ASN A 10 -19.91 -12.05 7.82
C ASN A 10 -21.14 -12.24 8.71
N ARG A 11 -21.15 -13.28 9.54
CA ARG A 11 -22.25 -13.55 10.47
C ARG A 11 -22.39 -12.46 11.53
N LEU A 12 -21.28 -11.94 12.06
CA LEU A 12 -21.29 -10.90 13.09
C LEU A 12 -21.75 -9.54 12.54
N LEU A 13 -21.34 -9.21 11.31
CA LEU A 13 -21.66 -7.92 10.68
C LEU A 13 -22.94 -7.95 9.85
N GLY A 14 -23.46 -9.14 9.50
CA GLY A 14 -24.66 -9.33 8.70
C GLY A 14 -24.50 -8.95 7.22
N VAL A 15 -23.27 -8.79 6.74
CA VAL A 15 -22.94 -8.39 5.37
C VAL A 15 -21.74 -9.19 4.85
N GLU A 16 -21.68 -9.39 3.54
CA GLU A 16 -20.52 -9.96 2.85
C GLU A 16 -19.50 -8.87 2.49
N PRO A 17 -18.19 -9.18 2.43
CA PRO A 17 -17.17 -8.19 2.11
C PRO A 17 -17.09 -7.90 0.62
N ILE A 18 -16.69 -6.67 0.30
CA ILE A 18 -16.16 -6.29 -1.00
C ILE A 18 -14.65 -6.56 -0.98
N ARG A 19 -14.16 -7.42 -1.88
CA ARG A 19 -12.71 -7.63 -2.07
C ARG A 19 -12.17 -6.62 -3.06
N ALA A 20 -11.21 -5.80 -2.65
CA ALA A 20 -10.58 -4.80 -3.51
C ALA A 20 -9.06 -4.82 -3.36
N ASN A 21 -8.37 -4.78 -4.50
CA ASN A 21 -6.93 -4.59 -4.53
C ASN A 21 -6.61 -3.13 -4.84
N SER A 22 -5.75 -2.54 -4.00
CA SER A 22 -5.30 -1.15 -4.19
C SER A 22 -4.45 -0.94 -5.44
N SER A 23 -4.05 -2.01 -6.14
CA SER A 23 -3.37 -1.93 -7.44
C SER A 23 -4.16 -1.16 -8.49
N LEU A 24 -5.48 -1.03 -8.32
CA LEU A 24 -6.37 -0.25 -9.18
C LEU A 24 -6.14 1.28 -9.06
N VAL A 25 -5.67 1.75 -7.90
CA VAL A 25 -5.54 3.19 -7.60
C VAL A 25 -4.13 3.58 -7.15
N SER A 26 -3.20 2.63 -7.07
CA SER A 26 -1.82 2.81 -6.63
C SER A 26 -0.91 1.79 -7.31
N TYR A 27 0.41 1.97 -7.22
CA TYR A 27 1.39 0.97 -7.63
C TYR A 27 1.63 -0.17 -6.62
N GLN A 28 1.01 -0.15 -5.42
CA GLN A 28 1.14 -1.27 -4.47
C GLN A 28 0.06 -2.35 -4.66
N GLN A 29 0.42 -3.61 -4.41
CA GLN A 29 -0.52 -4.73 -4.36
C GLN A 29 -1.04 -4.94 -2.93
N ARG A 30 -2.16 -4.30 -2.59
CA ARG A 30 -2.81 -4.39 -1.27
C ARG A 30 -4.24 -4.87 -1.42
N ASP A 31 -4.40 -6.19 -1.43
CA ASP A 31 -5.68 -6.89 -1.48
C ASP A 31 -6.33 -6.94 -0.09
N ARG A 32 -7.54 -6.41 0.04
CA ARG A 32 -8.26 -6.26 1.31
C ARG A 32 -9.74 -6.56 1.13
N LEU A 33 -10.36 -6.99 2.22
CA LEU A 33 -11.79 -7.21 2.35
C LEU A 33 -12.39 -6.04 3.13
N TYR A 34 -13.46 -5.47 2.60
CA TYR A 34 -14.16 -4.32 3.17
C TYR A 34 -15.62 -4.72 3.45
N TRP A 35 -15.98 -4.83 4.72
CA TRP A 35 -17.37 -5.02 5.14
C TRP A 35 -18.01 -3.66 5.32
N THR A 36 -19.13 -3.43 4.65
CA THR A 36 -19.83 -2.14 4.67
C THR A 36 -21.28 -2.31 4.27
N ASN A 37 -22.12 -1.40 4.72
CA ASN A 37 -23.53 -1.29 4.34
C ASN A 37 -23.78 -0.16 3.31
N ILE A 38 -22.73 0.48 2.79
CA ILE A 38 -22.86 1.50 1.75
C ILE A 38 -23.36 0.82 0.46
N PRO A 39 -24.52 1.23 -0.09
CA PRO A 39 -25.12 0.53 -1.21
C PRO A 39 -24.43 0.84 -2.54
N GLY A 40 -24.43 -0.14 -3.44
CA GLY A 40 -24.06 0.05 -4.85
C GLY A 40 -22.60 0.35 -5.12
N ILE A 41 -21.69 0.07 -4.18
CA ILE A 41 -20.24 0.25 -4.40
C ILE A 41 -19.80 -0.64 -5.57
N GLU A 42 -19.18 -0.01 -6.56
CA GLU A 42 -18.39 -0.69 -7.59
C GLU A 42 -16.91 -0.41 -7.34
N LEU A 43 -16.03 -1.30 -7.79
CA LEU A 43 -14.60 -1.07 -7.69
C LEU A 43 -14.16 0.11 -8.59
N PRO A 44 -13.16 0.90 -8.19
CA PRO A 44 -12.62 1.93 -9.05
C PRO A 44 -12.02 1.31 -10.31
N LYS A 45 -12.09 2.02 -11.44
CA LYS A 45 -11.37 1.63 -12.65
C LYS A 45 -9.87 1.65 -12.39
N ASP A 46 -9.14 0.73 -13.01
CA ASP A 46 -7.68 0.73 -12.94
C ASP A 46 -7.13 2.03 -13.53
N ARG A 47 -6.33 2.73 -12.73
CA ARG A 47 -5.63 3.96 -13.12
C ARG A 47 -4.29 3.68 -13.80
N HIS A 48 -3.88 2.40 -13.89
CA HIS A 48 -2.65 1.94 -14.53
C HIS A 48 -1.39 2.64 -14.01
N ILE A 49 -1.36 2.90 -12.69
CA ILE A 49 -0.23 3.59 -12.03
C ILE A 49 0.99 2.67 -12.01
N ASN A 50 2.08 3.11 -12.63
CA ASN A 50 3.34 2.39 -12.70
C ASN A 50 4.33 2.94 -11.66
N PHE A 51 4.91 2.07 -10.83
CA PHE A 51 5.91 2.45 -9.83
C PHE A 51 7.11 3.18 -10.44
N GLN A 52 7.51 2.85 -11.66
CA GLN A 52 8.67 3.47 -12.30
C GLN A 52 8.51 4.98 -12.51
N ASP A 53 7.27 5.47 -12.66
CA ASP A 53 6.96 6.90 -12.79
C ASP A 53 7.10 7.67 -11.47
N TYR A 54 7.10 6.97 -10.33
CA TYR A 54 7.10 7.53 -8.97
C TYR A 54 8.33 7.12 -8.15
N LYS A 55 9.23 6.34 -8.73
CA LYS A 55 10.47 5.93 -8.10
C LYS A 55 11.35 7.17 -7.91
N ASP A 56 11.81 7.38 -6.68
CA ASP A 56 12.63 8.54 -6.34
C ASP A 56 13.95 8.50 -7.11
N THR A 57 14.26 9.65 -7.74
CA THR A 57 15.46 9.90 -8.55
C THR A 57 16.44 10.87 -7.89
N ASP A 58 16.04 11.48 -6.77
CA ASP A 58 16.89 12.35 -5.95
C ASP A 58 17.93 11.49 -5.20
N GLU A 59 19.17 11.48 -5.71
CA GLU A 59 20.25 10.65 -5.16
C GLU A 59 20.58 10.99 -3.70
N GLU A 60 20.62 12.28 -3.34
CA GLU A 60 20.93 12.70 -1.96
C GLU A 60 19.85 12.21 -0.98
N TYR A 61 18.59 12.23 -1.43
CA TYR A 61 17.50 11.69 -0.63
C TYR A 61 17.55 10.15 -0.57
N CYS A 62 17.80 9.48 -1.70
CA CYS A 62 17.90 8.02 -1.78
C CYS A 62 19.03 7.44 -0.92
N ASP A 63 20.15 8.15 -0.78
CA ASP A 63 21.29 7.74 0.04
C ASP A 63 20.93 7.56 1.52
N LYS A 64 19.92 8.27 2.02
CA LYS A 64 19.38 8.13 3.38
C LYS A 64 18.65 6.79 3.60
N PHE A 65 18.37 6.05 2.53
CA PHE A 65 17.62 4.80 2.55
C PHE A 65 18.45 3.56 2.20
N ILE A 66 19.78 3.70 2.04
CA ILE A 66 20.67 2.55 1.83
C ILE A 66 20.53 1.55 2.98
N VAL A 67 20.44 0.27 2.62
CA VAL A 67 20.36 -0.81 3.60
C VAL A 67 21.75 -1.11 4.14
N ASN A 68 21.94 -1.01 5.46
CA ASN A 68 23.21 -1.42 6.09
C ASN A 68 23.46 -2.92 5.89
N ARG A 69 24.63 -3.26 5.34
CA ARG A 69 25.05 -4.65 5.09
C ARG A 69 25.18 -5.44 6.39
N THR A 70 24.56 -6.61 6.43
CA THR A 70 24.74 -7.63 7.46
C THR A 70 24.64 -9.00 6.80
N PRO A 71 25.22 -10.08 7.38
CA PRO A 71 25.14 -11.42 6.77
C PRO A 71 23.70 -11.91 6.52
N SER A 72 22.74 -11.47 7.34
CA SER A 72 21.31 -11.76 7.12
C SER A 72 20.76 -10.99 5.92
N ARG A 73 21.05 -9.69 5.80
CA ARG A 73 20.54 -8.86 4.70
C ARG A 73 21.16 -9.23 3.36
N GLU A 74 22.44 -9.56 3.34
CA GLU A 74 23.12 -10.03 2.13
C GLU A 74 22.49 -11.33 1.62
N ARG A 75 22.26 -12.30 2.52
CA ARG A 75 21.56 -13.54 2.18
C ARG A 75 20.14 -13.31 1.68
N MET A 76 19.38 -12.45 2.38
CA MET A 76 17.99 -12.16 2.04
C MET A 76 17.87 -11.36 0.74
N TRP A 77 18.83 -10.47 0.44
CA TRP A 77 18.88 -9.73 -0.82
C TRP A 77 19.35 -10.60 -1.98
N GLY A 78 20.38 -11.41 -1.77
CA GLY A 78 20.93 -12.34 -2.78
C GLY A 78 21.22 -11.66 -4.12
N ASP A 79 21.81 -10.46 -4.08
CA ASP A 79 22.05 -9.60 -5.25
C ASP A 79 20.80 -9.37 -6.13
N GLY A 80 19.65 -9.25 -5.47
CA GLY A 80 18.35 -9.03 -6.11
C GLY A 80 17.60 -10.31 -6.47
N ASN A 81 18.18 -11.48 -6.22
CA ASN A 81 17.58 -12.80 -6.47
C ASN A 81 17.24 -13.56 -5.16
N GLY A 82 17.38 -12.92 -4.01
CA GLY A 82 17.09 -13.52 -2.71
C GLY A 82 15.60 -13.53 -2.34
N GLU A 83 15.32 -13.83 -1.07
CA GLU A 83 13.95 -13.91 -0.54
C GLU A 83 13.26 -12.55 -0.38
N CYS A 84 14.02 -11.44 -0.24
CA CYS A 84 13.44 -10.11 -0.29
C CYS A 84 13.23 -9.72 -1.76
N PRO A 85 11.99 -9.48 -2.20
CA PRO A 85 11.72 -9.16 -3.59
C PRO A 85 12.43 -7.89 -4.06
N ASN A 86 13.12 -8.03 -5.19
CA ASN A 86 13.68 -6.90 -5.92
C ASN A 86 12.58 -6.21 -6.75
N VAL A 87 12.25 -4.98 -6.39
CA VAL A 87 11.22 -4.17 -7.06
C VAL A 87 11.78 -3.13 -8.03
N THR A 88 13.10 -3.13 -8.26
CA THR A 88 13.81 -2.08 -9.03
C THR A 88 13.16 -1.74 -10.36
N ASN A 89 12.75 -2.76 -11.11
CA ASN A 89 12.19 -2.64 -12.47
C ASN A 89 10.75 -3.16 -12.56
N ARG A 90 10.05 -3.30 -11.43
CA ARG A 90 8.65 -3.76 -11.43
C ARG A 90 7.70 -2.58 -11.63
N GLU A 91 6.61 -2.83 -12.34
CA GLU A 91 5.53 -1.84 -12.48
C GLU A 91 4.71 -1.70 -11.20
N LYS A 92 4.55 -2.80 -10.45
CA LYS A 92 3.87 -2.82 -9.15
C LYS A 92 4.80 -3.38 -8.08
N ILE A 93 4.73 -2.78 -6.91
CA ILE A 93 5.40 -3.28 -5.71
C ILE A 93 4.45 -4.17 -4.90
N ASN A 94 5.00 -4.95 -3.99
CA ASN A 94 4.22 -5.74 -3.04
C ASN A 94 3.44 -4.84 -2.07
N CYS A 95 2.58 -5.43 -1.24
CA CYS A 95 1.87 -4.68 -0.20
C CYS A 95 2.88 -3.96 0.70
N ILE A 96 2.72 -2.64 0.88
CA ILE A 96 3.51 -1.90 1.86
C ILE A 96 3.16 -2.44 3.25
N THR A 97 4.19 -2.72 4.05
CA THR A 97 4.11 -3.27 5.41
C THR A 97 5.01 -2.49 6.35
N LEU A 98 4.89 -2.75 7.66
CA LEU A 98 5.68 -2.11 8.75
C LEU A 98 7.19 -2.34 8.67
N LYS A 99 7.63 -3.27 7.82
CA LYS A 99 9.03 -3.63 7.59
C LYS A 99 9.29 -3.82 6.10
N GLN A 100 10.41 -3.27 5.64
CA GLN A 100 10.86 -3.35 4.25
C GLN A 100 12.03 -4.31 3.98
N ASP A 101 12.52 -5.05 4.98
CA ASP A 101 13.52 -6.11 4.77
C ASP A 101 13.21 -7.39 5.54
N ARG A 102 14.00 -8.44 5.26
CA ARG A 102 13.96 -9.76 5.91
C ARG A 102 12.57 -10.39 5.89
N TRP A 103 11.81 -10.13 4.83
CA TRP A 103 10.46 -10.66 4.67
C TRP A 103 10.13 -10.85 3.19
N LYS A 104 9.39 -11.92 2.88
CA LYS A 104 9.06 -12.31 1.50
C LYS A 104 8.12 -11.35 0.78
N ASN A 105 7.42 -10.51 1.53
CA ASN A 105 6.51 -9.50 0.98
C ASN A 105 7.11 -8.09 0.97
N SER A 106 8.39 -7.95 1.34
CA SER A 106 9.09 -6.67 1.29
C SER A 106 9.32 -6.18 -0.14
N GLY A 107 9.89 -4.97 -0.28
CA GLY A 107 10.32 -4.42 -1.57
C GLY A 107 11.64 -3.68 -1.40
N LEU A 108 12.72 -4.27 -1.93
CA LEU A 108 14.04 -3.64 -1.96
C LEU A 108 14.40 -3.21 -3.39
N ILE A 109 15.15 -2.12 -3.48
CA ILE A 109 15.56 -1.53 -4.76
C ILE A 109 17.08 -1.67 -4.86
N ALA A 110 17.55 -2.28 -5.95
CA ALA A 110 18.96 -2.31 -6.30
C ALA A 110 19.46 -0.87 -6.45
N TYR A 111 20.51 -0.55 -5.72
CA TYR A 111 20.99 0.81 -5.62
C TYR A 111 22.47 0.80 -5.24
N LYS A 112 23.27 1.48 -6.06
CA LYS A 112 24.74 1.50 -5.96
C LYS A 112 25.30 0.07 -5.88
N ASP A 113 26.06 -0.24 -4.84
CA ASP A 113 26.74 -1.52 -4.61
C ASP A 113 25.87 -2.57 -3.91
N PHE A 114 24.69 -2.21 -3.42
CA PHE A 114 23.81 -3.12 -2.68
C PHE A 114 22.32 -2.84 -2.98
N CYS A 115 21.57 -2.34 -2.01
CA CYS A 115 20.18 -1.99 -2.16
C CYS A 115 19.77 -0.88 -1.18
N ARG A 116 18.64 -0.25 -1.48
CA ARG A 116 17.94 0.70 -0.61
C ARG A 116 16.52 0.22 -0.31
N TYR A 117 16.00 0.72 0.80
CA TYR A 117 14.57 0.71 1.09
C TYR A 117 13.82 1.64 0.13
N LEU A 118 12.49 1.48 0.03
CA LEU A 118 11.64 2.54 -0.50
C LEU A 118 11.80 3.78 0.39
N THR A 119 11.81 4.94 -0.25
CA THR A 119 11.86 6.21 0.47
C THR A 119 10.52 6.49 1.14
N THR A 120 10.49 7.41 2.12
CA THR A 120 9.22 7.82 2.74
C THR A 120 8.25 8.40 1.71
N ARG A 121 8.74 9.12 0.69
CA ARG A 121 7.91 9.66 -0.40
C ARG A 121 7.27 8.53 -1.22
N GLU A 122 8.06 7.52 -1.59
CA GLU A 122 7.57 6.32 -2.29
C GLU A 122 6.57 5.52 -1.43
N LEU A 123 6.72 5.51 -0.11
CA LEU A 123 5.75 4.86 0.78
C LEU A 123 4.44 5.65 0.86
N GLU A 124 4.51 6.97 1.04
CA GLU A 124 3.35 7.88 1.09
C GLU A 124 2.54 7.83 -0.19
N ILE A 125 3.19 8.02 -1.35
CA ILE A 125 2.55 7.95 -2.67
C ILE A 125 1.96 6.55 -2.89
N GLY A 126 2.64 5.49 -2.44
CA GLY A 126 2.14 4.12 -2.52
C GLY A 126 0.84 3.94 -1.74
N GLN A 127 0.67 4.61 -0.60
CA GLN A 127 -0.61 4.66 0.13
C GLN A 127 -1.57 5.75 -0.36
N THR A 128 -1.28 6.40 -1.50
CA THR A 128 -2.03 7.51 -2.09
C THR A 128 -2.13 8.73 -1.15
N LEU A 129 -1.12 8.91 -0.30
CA LEU A 129 -0.98 10.05 0.58
C LEU A 129 -0.18 11.16 -0.12
N PRO A 130 -0.41 12.44 0.22
CA PRO A 130 0.44 13.54 -0.23
C PRO A 130 1.88 13.35 0.24
N VAL A 131 2.85 13.77 -0.58
CA VAL A 131 4.26 13.78 -0.17
C VAL A 131 4.46 14.72 1.02
N GLY A 132 5.12 14.22 2.07
CA GLY A 132 5.34 14.93 3.33
C GLY A 132 4.23 14.76 4.36
N TYR A 133 3.24 13.90 4.12
CA TYR A 133 2.16 13.59 5.07
C TYR A 133 2.68 13.16 6.45
N THR A 134 3.85 12.50 6.49
CA THR A 134 4.50 11.98 7.70
C THR A 134 5.76 12.76 8.10
N LYS A 135 5.97 13.99 7.61
CA LYS A 135 7.21 14.79 7.81
C LYS A 135 7.62 15.00 9.29
N GLY A 136 6.70 14.87 10.25
CA GLY A 136 6.99 14.98 11.68
C GLY A 136 7.54 13.72 12.33
N LEU A 137 7.64 12.60 11.61
CA LEU A 137 8.03 11.29 12.12
C LEU A 137 9.45 10.92 11.68
N SER A 138 10.11 10.08 12.48
CA SER A 138 11.31 9.37 12.00
C SER A 138 10.94 8.41 10.86
N LYS A 139 11.95 7.98 10.09
CA LYS A 139 11.76 7.02 9.00
C LYS A 139 11.01 5.76 9.43
N ASN A 140 11.40 5.18 10.58
CA ASN A 140 10.81 3.92 11.06
C ASN A 140 9.37 4.14 11.54
N GLU A 141 9.09 5.25 12.23
CA GLU A 141 7.73 5.59 12.66
C GLU A 141 6.83 5.85 11.44
N ALA A 142 7.33 6.54 10.42
CA ALA A 142 6.60 6.75 9.17
C ALA A 142 6.28 5.41 8.47
N GLU A 143 7.27 4.53 8.32
CA GLU A 143 7.08 3.19 7.73
C GLU A 143 6.01 2.37 8.48
N ASP A 144 6.02 2.43 9.80
CA ASP A 144 5.06 1.75 10.67
C ASP A 144 3.63 2.28 10.44
N VAL A 145 3.40 3.58 10.61
CA VAL A 145 2.05 4.14 10.46
C VAL A 145 1.53 4.05 9.03
N ILE A 146 2.39 4.16 8.02
CA ILE A 146 2.02 4.03 6.60
C ILE A 146 1.67 2.57 6.27
N GLY A 147 2.42 1.59 6.81
CA GLY A 147 2.14 0.18 6.56
C GLY A 147 0.76 -0.28 7.06
N ASP A 148 0.33 0.26 8.20
CA ASP A 148 -0.98 -0.01 8.80
C ASP A 148 -2.12 0.83 8.20
N ALA A 149 -1.82 1.97 7.59
CA ALA A 149 -2.83 2.83 6.99
C ALA A 149 -3.66 2.14 5.88
N TRP A 150 -4.82 2.72 5.61
CA TRP A 150 -5.57 2.43 4.39
C TRP A 150 -4.96 3.15 3.18
N THR A 151 -5.17 2.58 2.00
CA THR A 151 -4.95 3.30 0.75
C THR A 151 -5.99 4.40 0.63
N ALA A 152 -5.59 5.65 0.83
CA ALA A 152 -6.50 6.79 0.95
C ALA A 152 -7.52 6.89 -0.20
N ASP A 153 -7.07 6.74 -1.45
CA ASP A 153 -7.93 6.86 -2.62
C ASP A 153 -8.95 5.72 -2.77
N MET A 154 -8.63 4.52 -2.27
CA MET A 154 -9.59 3.41 -2.25
C MET A 154 -10.74 3.71 -1.28
N ILE A 155 -10.41 4.23 -0.09
CA ILE A 155 -11.41 4.60 0.92
C ILE A 155 -12.23 5.81 0.46
N ALA A 156 -11.57 6.82 -0.12
CA ALA A 156 -12.25 7.99 -0.67
C ALA A 156 -13.26 7.59 -1.77
N HIS A 157 -12.92 6.62 -2.62
CA HIS A 157 -13.85 6.06 -3.60
C HIS A 157 -15.08 5.46 -2.94
N PHE A 158 -14.91 4.65 -1.89
CA PHE A 158 -16.02 4.02 -1.16
C PHE A 158 -16.92 5.07 -0.48
N PHE A 159 -16.31 6.08 0.15
CA PHE A 159 -17.05 7.19 0.78
C PHE A 159 -17.75 8.09 -0.25
N GLY A 160 -17.31 8.10 -1.51
CA GLY A 160 -18.05 8.71 -2.61
C GLY A 160 -19.45 8.12 -2.80
N TYR A 161 -19.62 6.81 -2.59
CA TYR A 161 -20.94 6.16 -2.64
C TYR A 161 -21.80 6.50 -1.44
N LEU A 162 -21.18 6.59 -0.25
CA LEU A 162 -21.88 7.04 0.96
C LEU A 162 -22.46 8.44 0.76
N LYS A 163 -21.68 9.36 0.20
CA LYS A 163 -22.14 10.71 -0.10
C LYS A 163 -23.36 10.70 -1.03
N ARG A 164 -23.30 9.94 -2.14
CA ARG A 164 -24.41 9.81 -3.10
C ARG A 164 -25.67 9.21 -2.47
N ASP A 165 -25.52 8.22 -1.60
CA ASP A 165 -26.63 7.61 -0.88
C ASP A 165 -27.30 8.61 0.08
N MET A 166 -26.51 9.41 0.79
CA MET A 166 -27.02 10.46 1.67
C MET A 166 -27.75 11.56 0.88
N GLU A 167 -27.23 11.97 -0.27
CA GLU A 167 -27.85 12.98 -1.15
C GLU A 167 -29.22 12.49 -1.66
N LYS A 168 -29.32 11.24 -2.14
CA LYS A 168 -30.59 10.65 -2.60
C LYS A 168 -31.65 10.61 -1.51
N LYS A 169 -31.29 10.18 -0.29
CA LYS A 169 -32.21 10.14 0.85
C LYS A 169 -32.74 11.52 1.23
N GLN A 170 -31.91 12.55 1.10
CA GLN A 170 -32.34 13.94 1.36
C GLN A 170 -33.33 14.45 0.30
N GLU A 171 -33.19 14.03 -0.96
CA GLU A 171 -34.13 14.36 -2.03
C GLU A 171 -35.48 13.66 -1.84
N GLU A 172 -35.49 12.40 -1.38
CA GLU A 172 -36.72 11.64 -1.12
C GLU A 172 -37.52 12.13 0.09
N THR A 173 -36.88 12.89 0.99
CA THR A 173 -37.52 13.43 2.20
C THR A 173 -38.05 14.86 2.00
N LYS A 174 -37.79 15.47 0.84
CA LYS A 174 -38.29 16.81 0.45
C LYS A 174 -39.55 16.71 -0.38
#